data_AF-A0A554GM33-F1
#
_entry.id   AF-A0A554GM33-F1
#
_cell.length_a   1.000
_cell.length_b   1.000
_cell.length_c   1.000
_cell.angle_alpha   90.00
_cell.angle_beta   90.00
_cell.angle_gamma   90.00
#
_symmetry.space_group_name_H-M   'P 1'
#
loop_
_entity.id
_entity.type
_entity.pdbx_description
1 polymer ?
#
loop_
_entity_poly.entity_id
_entity_poly.type
_entity_poly.pdbx_seq_one_letter_code
_entity_poly.pdbx_strand_id
1 'polypeptide(L)'
;MESWIQPETRDGPALSPLAVRVPRRNFDGLFLHALRPLGPFAQALRNVGYDLDAVEESFPLEVWRSALAVARRHACPGLACEDANRVLGTHYVEGFAQTLVGRIFAAAAPLLGAERCLTRLPTYLRAGREDMKLSLTPVREREWRASVEDADPLPDFVAGVLEQVLRRTRVLPRVDVLERSAHGYSLRIRWDEV
;
A
#
# COMPACT_ATOMS: atom_id res chain seq x y z
N MET A 1 -8.39 -16.14 -59.84
CA MET A 1 -9.26 -16.78 -58.84
C MET A 1 -8.37 -17.38 -57.77
N GLU A 2 -7.70 -16.54 -56.97
CA GLU A 2 -8.23 -15.97 -55.71
C GLU A 2 -8.61 -17.09 -54.74
N SER A 3 -7.74 -17.40 -53.77
CA SER A 3 -7.77 -16.85 -52.40
C SER A 3 -8.77 -17.66 -51.53
N TRP A 4 -8.50 -18.13 -50.32
CA TRP A 4 -7.82 -17.53 -49.18
C TRP A 4 -7.32 -18.65 -48.26
N ILE A 5 -6.04 -18.61 -47.85
CA ILE A 5 -5.59 -19.30 -46.63
C ILE A 5 -6.10 -18.43 -45.48
N GLN A 6 -7.03 -18.95 -44.69
CA GLN A 6 -7.41 -18.30 -43.43
C GLN A 6 -6.22 -18.40 -42.47
N PRO A 7 -5.72 -17.29 -41.89
CA PRO A 7 -4.86 -17.40 -40.73
C PRO A 7 -5.75 -17.91 -39.59
N GLU A 8 -5.46 -19.10 -39.09
CA GLU A 8 -5.94 -19.54 -37.78
C GLU A 8 -5.45 -18.52 -36.76
N THR A 9 -6.32 -17.57 -36.40
CA THR A 9 -6.20 -16.84 -35.15
C THR A 9 -6.25 -17.87 -34.03
N ARG A 10 -5.07 -18.30 -33.58
CA ARG A 10 -4.89 -18.86 -32.24
C ARG A 10 -5.13 -17.74 -31.24
N ASP A 11 -6.40 -17.34 -31.09
CA ASP A 11 -6.88 -16.80 -29.83
C ASP A 11 -6.98 -17.99 -28.88
N GLY A 12 -5.80 -18.42 -28.40
CA GLY A 12 -5.75 -19.10 -27.11
C GLY A 12 -6.37 -18.16 -26.08
N PRO A 13 -7.01 -18.67 -25.02
CA PRO A 13 -7.57 -17.82 -23.98
C PRO A 13 -6.46 -16.86 -23.54
N ALA A 14 -6.72 -15.56 -23.68
CA ALA A 14 -5.89 -14.54 -23.05
C ALA A 14 -5.67 -15.03 -21.63
N LEU A 15 -4.42 -15.34 -21.27
CA LEU A 15 -4.07 -15.74 -19.92
C LEU A 15 -4.72 -14.68 -19.03
N SER A 16 -5.73 -15.08 -18.25
CA SER A 16 -6.30 -14.17 -17.27
C SER A 16 -5.12 -13.65 -16.47
N PRO A 17 -4.88 -12.32 -16.40
CA PRO A 17 -3.78 -11.82 -15.60
C PRO A 17 -3.95 -12.46 -14.24
N LEU A 18 -2.96 -13.24 -13.79
CA LEU A 18 -3.01 -13.96 -12.53
C LEU A 18 -3.55 -12.98 -11.50
N ALA A 19 -4.75 -13.25 -10.97
CA ALA A 19 -5.47 -12.28 -10.15
C ALA A 19 -4.53 -11.84 -9.03
N VAL A 20 -4.15 -10.56 -9.04
CA VAL A 20 -3.14 -10.01 -8.15
C VAL A 20 -3.50 -10.36 -6.71
N ARG A 21 -2.54 -10.92 -5.98
CA ARG A 21 -2.75 -11.36 -4.60
C ARG A 21 -2.02 -10.47 -3.62
N VAL A 22 -2.68 -10.19 -2.51
CA VAL A 22 -2.15 -9.44 -1.38
C VAL A 22 -1.87 -10.43 -0.25
N PRO A 23 -0.63 -10.51 0.27
CA PRO A 23 -0.28 -11.38 1.38
C PRO A 23 -1.07 -11.04 2.64
N ARG A 24 -1.44 -12.06 3.42
CA ARG A 24 -2.20 -11.92 4.67
C ARG A 24 -1.54 -10.94 5.64
N ARG A 25 -0.21 -10.94 5.76
CA ARG A 25 0.51 -10.03 6.66
C ARG A 25 0.22 -8.53 6.42
N ASN A 26 -0.19 -8.13 5.22
CA ASN A 26 -0.61 -6.75 4.96
C ASN A 26 -1.97 -6.46 5.61
N PHE A 27 -2.88 -7.43 5.57
CA PHE A 27 -4.13 -7.39 6.32
C PHE A 27 -3.86 -7.43 7.83
N ASP A 28 -3.02 -8.34 8.31
CA ASP A 28 -2.71 -8.43 9.75
C ASP A 28 -2.09 -7.14 10.27
N GLY A 29 -1.20 -6.52 9.49
CA GLY A 29 -0.63 -5.21 9.80
C GLY A 29 -1.72 -4.16 10.06
N LEU A 30 -2.71 -4.03 9.17
CA LEU A 30 -3.76 -3.02 9.33
C LEU A 30 -4.85 -3.45 10.33
N PHE A 31 -5.42 -4.64 10.17
CA PHE A 31 -6.62 -5.07 10.87
C PHE A 31 -6.29 -5.74 12.20
N LEU A 32 -5.33 -6.66 12.25
CA LEU A 32 -5.02 -7.37 13.49
C LEU A 32 -4.23 -6.49 14.47
N HIS A 33 -3.24 -5.74 13.97
CA HIS A 33 -2.30 -5.04 14.84
C HIS A 33 -2.67 -3.58 15.11
N ALA A 34 -3.27 -2.88 14.15
CA ALA A 34 -3.66 -1.47 14.30
C ALA A 34 -5.14 -1.28 14.64
N LEU A 35 -6.05 -1.65 13.73
CA LEU A 35 -7.47 -1.28 13.84
C LEU A 35 -8.30 -2.17 14.77
N ARG A 36 -7.92 -3.45 14.94
CA ARG A 36 -8.55 -4.44 15.83
C ARG A 36 -10.09 -4.47 15.71
N PRO A 37 -10.62 -4.77 14.52
CA PRO A 37 -12.06 -4.72 14.24
C PRO A 37 -12.84 -5.71 15.13
N LEU A 38 -13.96 -5.25 15.68
CA LEU A 38 -14.91 -6.05 16.47
C LEU A 38 -16.34 -5.79 16.01
N GLY A 39 -17.27 -6.69 16.37
CA GLY A 39 -18.71 -6.51 16.15
C GLY A 39 -19.05 -6.18 14.68
N PRO A 40 -19.80 -5.10 14.40
CA PRO A 40 -20.18 -4.71 13.04
C PRO A 40 -19.00 -4.50 12.08
N PHE A 41 -17.85 -4.03 12.57
CA PHE A 41 -16.68 -3.84 11.71
C PHE A 41 -16.10 -5.19 11.26
N ALA A 42 -15.92 -6.13 12.19
CA ALA A 42 -15.47 -7.48 11.85
C ALA A 42 -16.45 -8.20 10.91
N GLN A 43 -17.77 -8.02 11.13
CA GLN A 43 -18.77 -8.59 10.22
C GLN A 43 -18.71 -7.96 8.82
N ALA A 44 -18.51 -6.65 8.72
CA ALA A 44 -18.38 -5.98 7.43
C ALA A 44 -17.13 -6.44 6.66
N LEU A 45 -16.03 -6.77 7.36
CA LEU A 45 -14.84 -7.37 6.74
C LEU A 45 -15.12 -8.78 6.20
N ARG A 46 -15.81 -9.63 6.99
CA ARG A 46 -16.21 -10.97 6.52
C ARG A 46 -17.09 -10.90 5.28
N ASN A 47 -18.03 -9.96 5.25
CA ASN A 47 -18.93 -9.77 4.10
C ASN A 47 -18.20 -9.39 2.80
N VAL A 48 -16.99 -8.82 2.88
CA VAL A 48 -16.15 -8.50 1.71
C VAL A 48 -15.06 -9.55 1.45
N GLY A 49 -15.10 -10.69 2.15
CA GLY A 49 -14.20 -11.82 1.92
C GLY A 49 -12.92 -11.82 2.75
N TYR A 50 -12.83 -11.01 3.81
CA TYR A 50 -11.72 -11.08 4.77
C TYR A 50 -12.23 -11.47 6.15
N ASP A 51 -11.90 -12.70 6.56
CA ASP A 51 -12.09 -13.16 7.93
C ASP A 51 -10.76 -13.11 8.68
N LEU A 52 -10.77 -12.66 9.94
CA LEU A 52 -9.56 -12.53 10.77
C LEU A 52 -9.04 -13.90 11.18
N ASP A 53 -9.94 -14.86 11.33
CA ASP A 53 -9.66 -16.23 11.76
C ASP A 53 -9.37 -17.18 10.59
N ALA A 54 -9.39 -16.69 9.35
CA ALA A 54 -9.10 -17.47 8.16
C ALA A 54 -7.66 -18.02 8.18
N VAL A 55 -7.40 -19.10 7.44
CA VAL A 55 -6.05 -19.72 7.33
C VAL A 55 -5.34 -19.33 6.02
N GLU A 56 -6.01 -18.55 5.18
CA GLU A 56 -5.54 -18.11 3.88
C GLU A 56 -4.32 -17.18 3.99
N GLU A 57 -3.22 -17.56 3.35
CA GLU A 57 -1.96 -16.79 3.35
C GLU A 57 -1.98 -15.58 2.41
N SER A 58 -2.95 -15.50 1.50
CA SER A 58 -3.12 -14.36 0.59
C SER A 58 -4.54 -14.25 0.06
N PHE A 59 -4.96 -13.02 -0.24
CA PHE A 59 -6.30 -12.68 -0.72
C PHE A 59 -6.23 -11.97 -2.07
N PRO A 60 -7.29 -12.02 -2.90
CA PRO A 60 -7.37 -11.19 -4.10
C PRO A 60 -7.26 -9.70 -3.79
N LEU A 61 -6.69 -8.92 -4.70
CA LEU A 61 -6.57 -7.46 -4.58
C LEU A 61 -7.93 -6.78 -4.36
N GLU A 62 -8.99 -7.31 -4.94
CA GLU A 62 -10.36 -6.81 -4.81
C GLU A 62 -10.87 -6.91 -3.37
N VAL A 63 -10.47 -7.97 -2.64
CA VAL A 63 -10.76 -8.14 -1.21
C VAL A 63 -10.01 -7.08 -0.40
N TRP A 64 -8.74 -6.82 -0.73
CA TRP A 64 -7.97 -5.75 -0.07
C TRP A 64 -8.60 -4.37 -0.30
N ARG A 65 -8.96 -4.02 -1.53
CA ARG A 65 -9.65 -2.77 -1.87
C ARG A 65 -10.96 -2.62 -1.10
N SER A 66 -11.76 -3.69 -1.06
CA SER A 66 -13.04 -3.70 -0.35
C SER A 66 -12.86 -3.59 1.16
N ALA A 67 -11.85 -4.26 1.73
CA ALA A 67 -11.50 -4.18 3.14
C ALA A 67 -11.03 -2.77 3.52
N LEU A 68 -10.23 -2.09 2.70
CA LEU A 68 -9.88 -0.67 2.90
C LEU A 68 -11.13 0.22 2.87
N ALA A 69 -12.08 -0.04 1.96
CA ALA A 69 -13.33 0.70 1.92
C ALA A 69 -14.17 0.51 3.20
N VAL A 70 -14.21 -0.70 3.75
CA VAL A 70 -14.81 -0.97 5.06
C VAL A 70 -14.06 -0.22 6.16
N ALA A 71 -12.74 -0.32 6.19
CA ALA A 71 -11.89 0.34 7.18
C ALA A 71 -12.14 1.84 7.25
N ARG A 72 -12.23 2.54 6.11
CA ARG A 72 -12.53 3.97 6.07
C ARG A 72 -13.85 4.31 6.77
N ARG A 73 -14.92 3.55 6.48
CA ARG A 73 -16.25 3.81 7.06
C ARG A 73 -16.28 3.61 8.57
N HIS A 74 -15.53 2.63 9.08
CA HIS A 74 -15.54 2.29 10.51
C HIS A 74 -14.50 3.05 11.34
N ALA A 75 -13.28 3.24 10.81
CA ALA A 75 -12.17 3.85 11.55
C ALA A 75 -12.01 5.35 11.30
N CYS A 76 -12.59 5.88 10.22
CA CYS A 76 -12.44 7.28 9.80
C CYS A 76 -13.80 7.95 9.47
N PRO A 77 -14.82 7.85 10.35
CA PRO A 77 -16.15 8.38 10.04
C PRO A 77 -16.10 9.91 9.81
N GLY A 78 -16.73 10.36 8.72
CA GLY A 78 -16.85 11.78 8.38
C GLY A 78 -15.63 12.41 7.69
N LEU A 79 -14.53 11.67 7.50
CA LEU A 79 -13.39 12.15 6.72
C LEU A 79 -13.64 12.01 5.22
N ALA A 80 -13.06 12.94 4.45
CA ALA A 80 -12.96 12.80 3.00
C ALA A 80 -12.15 11.53 2.64
N CYS A 81 -12.39 10.98 1.44
CA CYS A 81 -11.78 9.72 1.02
C CYS A 81 -10.25 9.77 1.07
N GLU A 82 -9.65 10.87 0.61
CA GLU A 82 -8.21 11.10 0.59
C GLU A 82 -7.62 11.12 2.02
N ASP A 83 -8.24 11.88 2.92
CA ASP A 83 -7.80 11.99 4.31
C ASP A 83 -7.94 10.66 5.05
N ALA A 84 -9.05 9.95 4.85
CA ALA A 84 -9.26 8.63 5.41
C ALA A 84 -8.20 7.62 4.91
N ASN A 85 -7.89 7.63 3.62
CA ASN A 85 -6.84 6.78 3.05
C ASN A 85 -5.47 7.08 3.68
N ARG A 86 -5.15 8.36 3.88
CA ARG A 86 -3.89 8.79 4.52
C ARG A 86 -3.79 8.34 5.98
N VAL A 87 -4.89 8.43 6.74
CA VAL A 87 -4.97 7.90 8.10
C VAL A 87 -4.78 6.38 8.11
N LEU A 88 -5.44 5.66 7.21
CA LEU A 88 -5.25 4.21 7.10
C LEU A 88 -3.81 3.81 6.72
N GLY A 89 -3.14 4.58 5.86
CA GLY A 89 -1.72 4.38 5.55
C GLY A 89 -0.81 4.55 6.77
N THR A 90 -1.15 5.49 7.65
CA THR A 90 -0.47 5.69 8.94
C THR A 90 -0.67 4.47 9.85
N HIS A 91 -1.91 4.05 10.06
CA HIS A 91 -2.22 2.87 10.87
C HIS A 91 -1.60 1.59 10.31
N TYR A 92 -1.53 1.44 8.99
CA TYR A 92 -0.86 0.31 8.36
C TYR A 92 0.60 0.19 8.82
N VAL A 93 1.36 1.30 8.84
CA VAL A 93 2.76 1.29 9.30
C VAL A 93 2.86 1.07 10.82
N GLU A 94 1.89 1.54 11.61
CA GLU A 94 1.83 1.29 13.05
C GLU A 94 1.68 -0.18 13.37
N GLY A 95 0.73 -0.85 12.74
CA GLY A 95 0.51 -2.27 12.97
C GLY A 95 1.52 -3.16 12.25
N PHE A 96 2.00 -2.79 11.06
CA PHE A 96 3.11 -3.49 10.41
C PHE A 96 4.37 -3.50 11.30
N ALA A 97 4.64 -2.41 12.01
CA ALA A 97 5.75 -2.33 12.96
C ALA A 97 5.61 -3.26 14.17
N GLN A 98 4.46 -3.90 14.38
CA GLN A 98 4.26 -4.93 15.40
C GLN A 98 4.67 -6.34 14.93
N THR A 99 4.83 -6.54 13.61
CA THR A 99 5.34 -7.80 13.04
C THR A 99 6.83 -7.99 13.34
N LEU A 100 7.35 -9.22 13.22
CA LEU A 100 8.78 -9.48 13.47
C LEU A 100 9.70 -8.60 12.61
N VAL A 101 9.46 -8.58 11.29
CA VAL A 101 10.25 -7.76 10.35
C VAL A 101 10.05 -6.27 10.61
N GLY A 102 8.81 -5.85 10.86
CA GLY A 102 8.49 -4.46 11.14
C GLY A 102 9.14 -3.93 12.42
N ARG A 103 9.22 -4.74 13.49
CA ARG A 103 9.91 -4.38 14.73
C ARG A 103 11.40 -4.12 14.52
N ILE A 104 12.06 -4.96 13.73
CA ILE A 104 13.48 -4.78 13.37
C ILE A 104 13.67 -3.46 12.62
N PHE A 105 12.85 -3.21 11.60
CA PHE A 105 12.91 -1.96 10.84
C PHE A 105 12.63 -0.74 11.72
N ALA A 106 11.59 -0.79 12.54
CA ALA A 106 11.19 0.31 13.42
C ALA A 106 12.27 0.66 14.45
N ALA A 107 12.98 -0.33 14.99
CA ALA A 107 14.10 -0.12 15.92
C ALA A 107 15.32 0.51 15.23
N ALA A 108 15.57 0.15 13.95
CA ALA A 108 16.70 0.68 13.19
C ALA A 108 16.45 2.07 12.59
N ALA A 109 15.19 2.45 12.33
CA ALA A 109 14.83 3.66 11.60
C ALA A 109 15.44 4.97 12.15
N PRO A 110 15.44 5.24 13.48
CA PRO A 110 16.08 6.44 14.03
C PRO A 110 17.59 6.51 13.78
N LEU A 111 18.27 5.37 13.71
CA LEU A 111 19.72 5.28 13.50
C LEU A 111 20.09 5.37 12.01
N LEU A 112 19.22 4.89 11.13
CA LEU A 112 19.43 4.95 9.69
C LEU A 112 19.21 6.37 9.13
N GLY A 113 18.23 7.09 9.67
CA GLY A 113 17.81 8.39 9.15
C GLY A 113 16.91 8.30 7.92
N ALA A 114 16.27 9.43 7.59
CA ALA A 114 15.23 9.54 6.57
C ALA A 114 15.63 8.95 5.20
N GLU A 115 16.77 9.39 4.66
CA GLU A 115 17.23 9.00 3.32
C GLU A 115 17.52 7.49 3.21
N ARG A 116 18.18 6.91 4.22
CA ARG A 116 18.46 5.47 4.24
C ARG A 116 17.19 4.64 4.40
N CYS A 117 16.18 5.15 5.11
CA CYS A 117 14.87 4.50 5.17
C CYS A 117 14.15 4.56 3.82
N LEU A 118 14.16 5.71 3.14
CA LEU A 118 13.57 5.87 1.80
C LEU A 118 14.20 4.93 0.77
N THR A 119 15.54 4.79 0.75
CA THR A 119 16.19 3.86 -0.20
C THR A 119 15.82 2.40 0.00
N ARG A 120 15.40 1.99 1.20
CA ARG A 120 15.01 0.59 1.50
C ARG A 120 13.54 0.31 1.22
N LEU A 121 12.68 1.32 1.19
CA LEU A 121 11.23 1.15 1.07
C LEU A 121 10.76 0.36 -0.16
N PRO A 122 11.33 0.53 -1.37
CA PRO A 122 10.92 -0.24 -2.54
C PRO A 122 11.08 -1.75 -2.35
N THR A 123 12.14 -2.17 -1.66
CA THR A 123 12.39 -3.60 -1.34
C THR A 123 11.32 -4.17 -0.41
N TYR A 124 10.92 -3.41 0.63
CA TYR A 124 9.88 -3.86 1.56
C TYR A 124 8.50 -3.94 0.91
N LEU A 125 8.18 -2.98 0.04
CA LEU A 125 6.89 -2.98 -0.65
C LEU A 125 6.79 -4.08 -1.70
N ARG A 126 7.87 -4.35 -2.44
CA ARG A 126 7.90 -5.47 -3.41
C ARG A 126 7.59 -6.80 -2.75
N ALA A 127 8.04 -7.01 -1.52
CA ALA A 127 7.68 -8.22 -0.78
C ALA A 127 6.16 -8.35 -0.65
N GLY A 128 5.44 -7.24 -0.40
CA GLY A 128 3.99 -7.18 -0.24
C GLY A 128 3.18 -7.21 -1.52
N ARG A 129 3.69 -6.65 -2.62
CA ARG A 129 3.07 -6.63 -3.97
C ARG A 129 4.20 -6.65 -5.00
N GLU A 130 4.48 -7.83 -5.54
CA GLU A 130 5.60 -8.01 -6.48
C GLU A 130 5.37 -7.29 -7.82
N ASP A 131 4.10 -7.16 -8.20
CA ASP A 131 3.64 -6.50 -9.41
C ASP A 131 3.69 -4.96 -9.32
N MET A 132 3.69 -4.41 -8.11
CA MET A 132 3.73 -2.97 -7.88
C MET A 132 5.16 -2.44 -7.95
N LYS A 133 5.39 -1.40 -8.75
CA LYS A 133 6.70 -0.74 -8.89
C LYS A 133 6.69 0.65 -8.27
N LEU A 134 7.35 0.78 -7.12
CA LEU A 134 7.69 2.07 -6.50
C LEU A 134 9.16 2.42 -6.81
N SER A 135 9.37 3.62 -7.33
CA SER A 135 10.70 4.24 -7.45
C SER A 135 10.79 5.46 -6.55
N LEU A 136 11.91 5.60 -5.83
CA LEU A 136 12.21 6.74 -4.97
C LEU A 136 13.52 7.38 -5.42
N THR A 137 13.48 8.67 -5.76
CA THR A 137 14.65 9.41 -6.23
C THR A 137 14.86 10.68 -5.42
N PRO A 138 16.11 11.01 -5.02
CA PRO A 138 16.41 12.29 -4.40
C PRO A 138 16.26 13.41 -5.44
N VAL A 139 15.64 14.52 -5.02
CA VAL A 139 15.56 15.76 -5.82
C VAL A 139 16.59 16.76 -5.32
N ARG A 140 16.68 16.92 -4.00
CA ARG A 140 17.68 17.73 -3.27
C ARG A 140 17.70 17.30 -1.80
N GLU A 141 18.49 17.98 -0.98
CA GLU A 141 18.49 17.73 0.46
C GLU A 141 17.06 17.84 1.04
N ARG A 142 16.65 16.81 1.78
CA ARG A 142 15.32 16.69 2.41
C ARG A 142 14.12 16.75 1.46
N GLU A 143 14.33 16.51 0.16
CA GLU A 143 13.26 16.41 -0.83
C GLU A 143 13.47 15.25 -1.80
N TRP A 144 12.48 14.38 -1.87
CA TRP A 144 12.47 13.17 -2.67
C TRP A 144 11.20 13.09 -3.51
N ARG A 145 11.27 12.36 -4.63
CA ARG A 145 10.12 12.03 -5.46
C ARG A 145 9.85 10.53 -5.42
N ALA A 146 8.58 10.18 -5.20
CA ALA A 146 8.08 8.84 -5.42
C ALA A 146 7.36 8.77 -6.77
N SER A 147 7.55 7.69 -7.50
CA SER A 147 6.77 7.34 -8.68
C SER A 147 6.26 5.91 -8.50
N VAL A 148 4.96 5.72 -8.64
CA VAL A 148 4.30 4.41 -8.55
C VAL A 148 3.69 4.09 -9.90
N GLU A 149 4.11 2.98 -10.51
CA GLU A 149 3.54 2.43 -11.75
C GLU A 149 2.45 1.39 -11.41
N ASP A 150 1.45 1.83 -10.64
CA ASP A 150 0.23 1.08 -10.29
C ASP A 150 -0.78 2.09 -9.73
N ALA A 151 -2.07 1.93 -10.03
CA ALA A 151 -3.13 2.73 -9.40
C ALA A 151 -3.44 2.25 -7.96
N ASP A 152 -3.05 1.01 -7.62
CA ASP A 152 -3.25 0.37 -6.32
C ASP A 152 -1.93 -0.12 -5.72
N PRO A 153 -1.50 0.41 -4.58
CA PRO A 153 -2.28 1.10 -3.55
C PRO A 153 -2.62 2.56 -3.90
N LEU A 154 -3.67 3.08 -3.25
CA LEU A 154 -4.15 4.45 -3.48
C LEU A 154 -3.09 5.51 -3.11
N PRO A 155 -3.00 6.65 -3.84
CA PRO A 155 -1.96 7.65 -3.64
C PRO A 155 -1.87 8.18 -2.21
N ASP A 156 -3.02 8.51 -1.62
CA ASP A 156 -3.08 9.08 -0.27
C ASP A 156 -2.75 8.05 0.81
N PHE A 157 -3.07 6.78 0.57
CA PHE A 157 -2.64 5.68 1.44
C PHE A 157 -1.11 5.58 1.45
N VAL A 158 -0.47 5.60 0.28
CA VAL A 158 1.00 5.60 0.19
C VAL A 158 1.62 6.86 0.77
N ALA A 159 0.97 8.02 0.62
CA ALA A 159 1.41 9.24 1.29
C ALA A 159 1.44 9.06 2.82
N GLY A 160 0.37 8.50 3.41
CA GLY A 160 0.32 8.19 4.85
C GLY A 160 1.38 7.17 5.28
N VAL A 161 1.63 6.14 4.46
CA VAL A 161 2.71 5.16 4.70
C VAL A 161 4.08 5.85 4.74
N LEU A 162 4.40 6.66 3.74
CA LEU A 162 5.68 7.36 3.65
C LEU A 162 5.87 8.35 4.80
N GLU A 163 4.83 9.10 5.15
CA GLU A 163 4.85 9.99 6.31
C GLU A 163 5.12 9.22 7.60
N GLN A 164 4.41 8.13 7.84
CA GLN A 164 4.59 7.39 9.09
C GLN A 164 5.94 6.64 9.16
N VAL A 165 6.49 6.20 8.03
CA VAL A 165 7.85 5.66 7.98
C VAL A 165 8.87 6.74 8.35
N LEU A 166 8.75 7.94 7.78
CA LEU A 166 9.68 9.04 8.05
C LEU A 166 9.55 9.58 9.48
N ARG A 167 8.35 9.64 10.07
CA ARG A 167 8.20 10.02 11.49
C ARG A 167 9.04 9.15 12.42
N ARG A 168 9.24 7.87 12.09
CA ARG A 168 10.12 6.97 12.85
C ARG A 168 11.59 7.31 12.78
N THR A 169 12.01 8.17 11.85
CA THR A 169 13.38 8.69 11.75
C THR A 169 13.56 10.04 12.45
N ARG A 170 12.59 10.48 13.27
CA ARG A 170 12.62 11.74 14.04
C ARG A 170 12.72 12.99 13.16
N VAL A 171 11.95 13.01 12.08
CA VAL A 171 11.75 14.18 11.23
C VAL A 171 10.25 14.54 11.20
N LEU A 172 9.94 15.72 10.69
CA LEU A 172 8.58 16.19 10.44
C LEU A 172 8.27 16.06 8.94
N PRO A 173 7.72 14.92 8.47
CA PRO A 173 7.51 14.71 7.05
C PRO A 173 6.22 15.34 6.54
N ARG A 174 6.24 15.67 5.26
CA ARG A 174 5.08 16.07 4.46
C ARG A 174 5.15 15.40 3.10
N VAL A 175 4.07 14.72 2.72
CA VAL A 175 3.94 14.08 1.40
C VAL A 175 2.76 14.68 0.65
N ASP A 176 3.05 15.31 -0.49
CA ASP A 176 2.05 15.89 -1.40
C ASP A 176 1.86 14.96 -2.61
N VAL A 177 0.62 14.65 -2.99
CA VAL A 177 0.31 13.95 -4.25
C VAL A 177 0.41 14.95 -5.39
N LEU A 178 1.27 14.69 -6.38
CA LEU A 178 1.50 15.62 -7.50
C LEU A 178 0.62 15.30 -8.70
N GLU A 179 0.59 14.03 -9.11
CA GLU A 179 -0.11 13.58 -10.31
C GLU A 179 -0.88 12.30 -10.01
N ARG A 180 -2.04 12.14 -10.66
CA ARG A 180 -2.86 10.92 -10.62
C ARG A 180 -3.20 10.52 -12.04
N SER A 181 -3.00 9.26 -12.37
CA SER A 181 -3.38 8.69 -13.67
C SER A 181 -3.95 7.28 -13.47
N ALA A 182 -4.56 6.74 -14.53
CA ALA A 182 -5.05 5.37 -14.51
C ALA A 182 -3.95 4.30 -14.35
N HIS A 183 -2.68 4.65 -14.60
CA HIS A 183 -1.56 3.72 -14.61
C HIS A 183 -0.55 3.97 -13.47
N GLY A 184 -0.82 4.93 -12.59
CA GLY A 184 0.15 5.35 -11.60
C GLY A 184 -0.02 6.76 -11.09
N TYR A 185 0.88 7.15 -10.19
CA TYR A 185 0.89 8.47 -9.56
C TYR A 185 2.30 8.85 -9.10
N SER A 186 2.50 10.15 -8.87
CA SER A 186 3.74 10.69 -8.33
C SER A 186 3.51 11.47 -7.04
N LEU A 187 4.46 11.36 -6.10
CA LEU A 187 4.40 12.03 -4.81
C LEU A 187 5.67 12.86 -4.60
N ARG A 188 5.52 14.01 -3.95
CA ARG A 188 6.64 14.80 -3.41
C ARG A 188 6.76 14.53 -1.92
N ILE A 189 7.93 14.11 -1.51
CA ILE A 189 8.27 13.82 -0.12
C ILE A 189 9.22 14.91 0.37
N ARG A 190 8.89 15.56 1.47
CA ARG A 190 9.74 16.57 2.13
C ARG A 190 9.75 16.34 3.63
N TRP A 191 10.77 16.80 4.33
CA TRP A 191 10.77 16.79 5.79
C TRP A 191 11.65 17.89 6.39
N ASP A 192 11.28 18.30 7.61
CA ASP A 192 12.07 19.17 8.46
C ASP A 192 12.61 18.38 9.68
N GLU A 193 13.57 18.94 10.41
CA GLU A 193 14.01 18.37 11.69
C GLU A 193 13.00 18.66 12.81
N VAL A 194 13.04 17.85 13.87
CA VAL A 194 12.17 17.97 15.07
C VAL A 194 12.74 18.99 16.05
#